data_AF-A0A527ZGT4-F1
#
_entry.id   AF-A0A527ZGT4-F1
#
_cell.length_a   1.000
_cell.length_b   1.000
_cell.length_c   1.000
_cell.angle_alpha   90.00
_cell.angle_beta   90.00
_cell.angle_gamma   90.00
#
_symmetry.space_group_name_H-M   'P 1'
#
loop_
_entity.id
_entity.type
_entity.pdbx_description
1 polymer ?
#
loop_
_entity_poly.entity_id
_entity_poly.type
_entity_poly.pdbx_seq_one_letter_code
_entity_poly.pdbx_strand_id
1 'polypeptide(L)'
;AKVDGLSSALDQVKTDVVALKSAIEQGGAGDTAGLAALSDKVRQIETAVAALGQTGNTAPVDLGPLNEKLAGLDAAVKSAGETAKAQDGRLAALEQSVSQLSGKVEAQAGQPKVALAIAASALKAALDRGAPFAAELETFTAISPGAPEIAALRPYAEKGVPTRSE
;
A
#
# COMPACT_ATOMS: atom_id res chain seq x y z
N ALA A 1 -25.66 39.73 -9.10
CA ALA A 1 -25.76 38.59 -10.04
C ALA A 1 -24.40 37.99 -10.40
N LYS A 2 -23.52 38.67 -11.15
CA LYS A 2 -22.22 38.10 -11.56
C LYS A 2 -21.27 37.83 -10.39
N VAL A 3 -21.17 38.77 -9.45
CA VAL A 3 -20.34 38.65 -8.24
C VAL A 3 -20.88 37.54 -7.33
N ASP A 4 -22.20 37.48 -7.13
CA ASP A 4 -22.85 36.42 -6.33
C ASP A 4 -22.60 35.02 -6.93
N GLY A 5 -22.66 34.90 -8.26
CA GLY A 5 -22.33 33.67 -8.97
C GLY A 5 -20.88 33.23 -8.77
N LEU A 6 -19.93 34.18 -8.77
CA LEU A 6 -18.53 33.89 -8.48
C LEU A 6 -18.29 33.51 -7.02
N SER A 7 -18.96 34.17 -6.08
CA SER A 7 -18.89 33.80 -4.67
C SER A 7 -19.39 32.37 -4.45
N SER A 8 -20.51 32.01 -5.08
CA SER A 8 -21.05 30.64 -5.01
C SER A 8 -20.11 29.61 -5.64
N ALA A 9 -19.50 29.93 -6.79
CA ALA A 9 -18.49 29.07 -7.40
C ALA A 9 -17.28 28.87 -6.47
N LEU A 10 -16.85 29.92 -5.79
CA LEU A 10 -15.72 29.86 -4.87
C LEU A 10 -16.01 29.01 -3.62
N ASP A 11 -17.22 29.13 -3.08
CA ASP A 11 -17.66 28.30 -1.96
C ASP A 11 -17.83 26.82 -2.36
N GLN A 12 -18.26 26.56 -3.60
CA GLN A 12 -18.28 25.20 -4.16
C GLN A 12 -16.87 24.62 -4.30
N VAL A 13 -15.92 25.39 -4.87
CA VAL A 13 -14.55 24.91 -5.04
C VAL A 13 -13.88 24.68 -3.68
N LYS A 14 -14.16 25.51 -2.68
CA LYS A 14 -13.72 25.25 -1.30
C LYS A 14 -14.23 23.91 -0.76
N THR A 15 -15.49 23.58 -1.03
CA THR A 15 -16.07 22.28 -0.66
C THR A 15 -15.37 21.13 -1.40
N ASP A 16 -15.13 21.29 -2.70
CA ASP A 16 -14.43 20.30 -3.53
C ASP A 16 -12.99 20.04 -2.99
N VAL A 17 -12.27 21.08 -2.55
CA VAL A 17 -10.93 20.93 -1.93
C VAL A 17 -10.99 20.09 -0.65
N VAL A 18 -11.98 20.35 0.21
CA VAL A 18 -12.14 19.62 1.47
C VAL A 18 -12.44 18.15 1.20
N ALA A 19 -13.35 17.87 0.27
CA ALA A 19 -13.69 16.52 -0.14
C ALA A 19 -12.46 15.78 -0.71
N LEU A 20 -11.70 16.44 -1.59
CA LEU A 20 -10.47 15.91 -2.17
C LEU A 20 -9.42 15.61 -1.10
N LYS A 21 -9.21 16.52 -0.14
CA LYS A 21 -8.28 16.32 0.97
C LYS A 21 -8.67 15.10 1.81
N SER A 22 -9.96 14.94 2.14
CA SER A 22 -10.44 13.78 2.88
C SER A 22 -10.29 12.48 2.08
N ALA A 23 -10.51 12.49 0.76
CA ALA A 23 -10.30 11.33 -0.11
C ALA A 23 -8.82 10.92 -0.16
N ILE A 24 -7.91 11.90 -0.25
CA ILE A 24 -6.47 11.67 -0.17
C ILE A 24 -6.11 11.06 1.18
N GLU A 25 -6.56 11.63 2.30
CA GLU A 25 -6.27 11.13 3.65
C GLU A 25 -6.80 9.70 3.90
N GLN A 26 -7.85 9.29 3.20
CA GLN A 26 -8.41 7.94 3.27
C GLN A 26 -7.69 6.92 2.37
N GLY A 27 -6.58 7.30 1.74
CA GLY A 27 -5.81 6.41 0.87
C GLY A 27 -6.43 6.21 -0.51
N GLY A 28 -7.30 7.12 -0.96
CA GLY A 28 -7.78 7.15 -2.33
C GLY A 28 -6.60 7.36 -3.28
N ALA A 29 -6.24 6.31 -4.03
CA ALA A 29 -5.15 6.39 -4.99
C ALA A 29 -5.47 7.43 -6.08
N GLY A 30 -4.55 8.38 -6.30
CA GLY A 30 -4.42 9.03 -7.60
C GLY A 30 -5.51 10.03 -7.99
N ASP A 31 -6.12 10.78 -7.06
CA ASP A 31 -7.02 11.89 -7.44
C ASP A 31 -6.26 13.13 -7.97
N THR A 32 -5.15 12.90 -8.67
CA THR A 32 -4.43 13.86 -9.50
C THR A 32 -5.34 14.48 -10.55
N ALA A 33 -6.31 13.72 -11.04
CA ALA A 33 -7.34 14.21 -11.97
C ALA A 33 -8.29 15.20 -11.29
N GLY A 34 -8.77 14.90 -10.07
CA GLY A 34 -9.56 15.83 -9.26
C GLY A 34 -8.78 17.07 -8.87
N LEU A 35 -7.49 16.93 -8.51
CA LEU A 35 -6.60 18.05 -8.22
C LEU A 35 -6.35 18.93 -9.45
N ALA A 36 -6.12 18.34 -10.62
CA ALA A 36 -5.94 19.07 -11.88
C ALA A 36 -7.22 19.82 -12.26
N ALA A 37 -8.38 19.16 -12.18
CA ALA A 37 -9.67 19.79 -12.44
C ALA A 37 -9.96 20.94 -11.46
N LEU A 38 -9.55 20.79 -10.19
CA LEU A 38 -9.69 21.82 -9.16
C LEU A 38 -8.78 23.02 -9.46
N SER A 39 -7.53 22.78 -9.84
CA SER A 39 -6.59 23.83 -10.26
C SER A 39 -7.09 24.60 -11.48
N ASP A 40 -7.67 23.89 -12.46
CA ASP A 40 -8.26 24.51 -13.65
C ASP A 40 -9.48 25.39 -13.28
N LYS A 41 -10.35 24.91 -12.39
CA LYS A 41 -11.49 25.70 -11.88
C LYS A 41 -11.03 26.97 -11.16
N VAL A 42 -9.99 26.90 -10.32
CA VAL A 42 -9.42 28.08 -9.65
C VAL A 42 -8.95 29.10 -10.68
N ARG A 43 -8.20 28.68 -11.69
CA ARG A 43 -7.68 29.54 -12.76
C ARG A 43 -8.79 30.21 -13.58
N GLN A 44 -9.88 29.49 -13.83
CA GLN A 44 -11.07 30.04 -14.49
C GLN A 44 -11.75 31.12 -13.64
N ILE A 45 -11.87 30.92 -12.32
CA ILE A 45 -12.44 31.91 -11.41
C ILE A 45 -11.53 33.14 -11.31
N GLU A 46 -10.21 32.96 -11.19
CA GLU A 46 -9.24 34.07 -11.20
C GLU A 46 -9.38 34.92 -12.47
N THR A 47 -9.51 34.28 -13.63
CA THR A 47 -9.72 34.97 -14.91
C THR A 47 -11.04 35.76 -14.93
N ALA A 48 -12.11 35.18 -14.38
CA ALA A 48 -13.41 35.84 -14.29
C ALA A 48 -13.40 37.03 -13.32
N VAL A 49 -12.68 36.96 -12.20
CA VAL A 49 -12.47 38.08 -11.28
C VAL A 49 -11.67 39.20 -11.95
N ALA A 50 -10.59 38.85 -12.65
CA ALA A 50 -9.78 39.83 -13.38
C ALA A 50 -10.61 40.57 -14.45
N ALA A 51 -11.48 39.85 -15.18
CA ALA A 51 -12.39 40.45 -16.15
C ALA A 51 -13.42 41.39 -15.51
N LEU A 52 -13.93 41.07 -14.32
CA LEU A 52 -14.84 41.94 -13.56
C LEU A 52 -14.17 43.25 -13.14
N GLY A 53 -12.89 43.18 -12.74
CA GLY A 53 -12.09 44.36 -12.38
C GLY A 53 -11.81 45.30 -13.56
N GLN A 54 -11.90 44.82 -14.80
CA GLN A 54 -11.71 45.63 -16.02
C GLN A 54 -13.02 46.26 -16.54
N THR A 55 -14.18 45.68 -16.24
CA THR A 55 -15.50 46.22 -16.64
C THR A 55 -15.94 47.41 -15.76
N GLY A 56 -15.25 48.54 -15.87
CA GLY A 56 -15.50 49.75 -15.08
C GLY A 56 -16.60 50.67 -15.61
N ASN A 57 -17.89 50.27 -15.61
CA ASN A 57 -18.98 51.22 -15.89
C ASN A 57 -20.30 51.07 -15.09
N THR A 58 -20.33 50.31 -14.00
CA THR A 58 -21.51 50.31 -13.09
C THR A 58 -21.07 50.04 -11.66
N ALA A 59 -21.12 51.06 -10.79
CA ALA A 59 -20.83 51.08 -9.34
C ALA A 59 -19.48 50.44 -8.90
N PRO A 60 -18.72 51.05 -7.96
CA PRO A 60 -17.54 50.39 -7.40
C PRO A 60 -17.96 49.12 -6.67
N VAL A 61 -17.65 47.96 -7.24
CA VAL A 61 -17.79 46.66 -6.56
C VAL A 61 -16.50 46.41 -5.79
N ASP A 62 -16.59 46.18 -4.48
CA ASP A 62 -15.44 45.75 -3.69
C ASP A 62 -15.10 44.28 -4.02
N LEU A 63 -13.94 44.08 -4.63
CA LEU A 63 -13.41 42.76 -4.99
C LEU A 63 -12.44 42.21 -3.95
N GLY A 64 -12.09 42.98 -2.90
CA GLY A 64 -11.13 42.57 -1.87
C GLY A 64 -11.46 41.21 -1.23
N PRO A 65 -12.69 41.00 -0.73
CA PRO A 65 -13.09 39.73 -0.12
C PRO A 65 -13.01 38.54 -1.09
N LEU A 66 -13.27 38.77 -2.38
CA LEU A 66 -13.22 37.72 -3.41
C LEU A 66 -11.77 37.35 -3.73
N ASN A 67 -10.88 38.34 -3.76
CA ASN A 67 -9.45 38.15 -3.99
C ASN A 67 -8.78 37.43 -2.81
N GLU A 68 -9.18 37.73 -1.56
CA GLU A 68 -8.71 37.01 -0.36
C GLU A 68 -9.13 35.55 -0.37
N LYS A 69 -10.41 35.27 -0.68
CA LYS A 69 -10.90 33.88 -0.79
C LYS A 69 -10.19 33.11 -1.91
N LEU A 70 -9.87 33.75 -3.03
CA LEU A 70 -9.10 33.14 -4.12
C LEU A 70 -7.67 32.79 -3.68
N ALA A 71 -6.97 33.71 -3.02
CA ALA A 71 -5.63 33.44 -2.51
C ALA A 71 -5.62 32.28 -1.48
N GLY A 72 -6.61 32.24 -0.59
CA GLY A 72 -6.77 31.14 0.37
C GLY A 72 -7.06 29.80 -0.31
N LEU A 73 -7.81 29.82 -1.42
CA LEU A 73 -8.11 28.63 -2.19
C LEU A 73 -6.89 28.11 -2.96
N ASP A 74 -6.14 28.99 -3.63
CA ASP A 74 -4.90 28.62 -4.32
C ASP A 74 -3.89 27.98 -3.35
N ALA A 75 -3.75 28.53 -2.15
CA ALA A 75 -2.92 27.93 -1.10
C ALA A 75 -3.42 26.54 -0.67
N ALA A 76 -4.73 26.35 -0.54
CA ALA A 76 -5.32 25.07 -0.16
C ALA A 76 -5.13 23.99 -1.24
N VAL A 77 -5.29 24.35 -2.52
CA VAL A 77 -5.04 23.45 -3.65
C VAL A 77 -3.57 23.02 -3.71
N LYS A 78 -2.64 23.96 -3.52
CA LYS A 78 -1.20 23.66 -3.45
C LYS A 78 -0.88 22.68 -2.32
N SER A 79 -1.41 22.92 -1.13
CA SER A 79 -1.21 22.05 0.04
C SER A 79 -1.78 20.64 -0.17
N ALA A 80 -2.94 20.52 -0.81
CA ALA A 80 -3.52 19.23 -1.18
C ALA A 80 -2.62 18.47 -2.17
N GLY A 81 -2.05 19.17 -3.16
CA GLY A 81 -1.11 18.59 -4.11
C GLY A 81 0.21 18.12 -3.50
N GLU A 82 0.76 18.85 -2.54
CA GLU A 82 1.95 18.41 -1.80
C GLU A 82 1.67 17.16 -0.96
N THR A 83 0.50 17.12 -0.31
CA THR A 83 0.05 15.96 0.48
C THR A 83 -0.12 14.72 -0.39
N ALA A 84 -0.72 14.87 -1.57
CA ALA A 84 -0.87 13.78 -2.54
C ALA A 84 0.50 13.21 -2.97
N LYS A 85 1.44 14.08 -3.36
CA LYS A 85 2.80 13.66 -3.74
C LYS A 85 3.53 12.93 -2.61
N ALA A 86 3.36 13.40 -1.37
CA ALA A 86 3.97 12.75 -0.21
C ALA A 86 3.39 11.35 0.04
N GLN A 87 2.08 11.17 -0.18
CA GLN A 87 1.44 9.85 -0.10
C GLN A 87 1.89 8.90 -1.20
N ASP A 88 1.99 9.37 -2.45
CA ASP A 88 2.52 8.57 -3.56
C ASP A 88 3.95 8.07 -3.26
N GLY A 89 4.80 8.93 -2.69
CA GLY A 89 6.15 8.54 -2.25
C GLY A 89 6.15 7.47 -1.15
N ARG A 90 5.21 7.56 -0.18
CA ARG A 90 5.04 6.54 0.86
C ARG A 90 4.52 5.22 0.29
N LEU A 91 3.59 5.27 -0.67
CA LEU A 91 3.05 4.09 -1.33
C LEU A 91 4.15 3.35 -2.10
N ALA A 92 4.95 4.06 -2.90
CA ALA A 92 6.08 3.47 -3.62
C ALA A 92 7.10 2.82 -2.66
N ALA A 93 7.40 3.46 -1.53
CA ALA A 93 8.28 2.89 -0.50
C ALA A 93 7.69 1.64 0.15
N LEU A 94 6.37 1.60 0.36
CA LEU A 94 5.67 0.44 0.89
C LEU A 94 5.67 -0.72 -0.11
N GLU A 95 5.38 -0.46 -1.39
CA GLU A 95 5.46 -1.46 -2.46
C GLU A 95 6.86 -2.07 -2.57
N GLN A 96 7.91 -1.23 -2.50
CA GLN A 96 9.29 -1.70 -2.46
C GLN A 96 9.57 -2.57 -1.22
N SER A 97 9.08 -2.15 -0.05
CA SER A 97 9.24 -2.90 1.20
C SER A 97 8.55 -4.26 1.14
N VAL A 98 7.34 -4.33 0.56
CA VAL A 98 6.59 -5.57 0.36
C VAL A 98 7.34 -6.48 -0.59
N SER A 99 7.82 -5.99 -1.74
CA SER A 99 8.61 -6.78 -2.70
C SER A 99 9.88 -7.35 -2.06
N GLN A 100 10.60 -6.55 -1.28
CA GLN A 100 11.78 -7.00 -0.53
C GLN A 100 11.44 -8.05 0.52
N LEU A 101 10.31 -7.87 1.23
CA LEU A 101 9.89 -8.79 2.28
C LEU A 101 9.44 -10.12 1.69
N SER A 102 8.67 -10.11 0.59
CA SER A 102 8.38 -11.30 -0.20
C SER A 102 9.68 -12.00 -0.56
N GLY A 103 10.62 -11.32 -1.23
CA GLY A 103 11.88 -11.96 -1.64
C GLY A 103 12.67 -12.59 -0.47
N LYS A 104 12.62 -11.98 0.73
CA LYS A 104 13.18 -12.59 1.95
C LYS A 104 12.40 -13.81 2.42
N VAL A 105 11.06 -13.78 2.39
CA VAL A 105 10.19 -14.91 2.72
C VAL A 105 10.42 -16.06 1.76
N GLU A 106 10.46 -15.81 0.44
CA GLU A 106 10.76 -16.86 -0.55
C GLU A 106 12.17 -17.41 -0.36
N ALA A 107 13.17 -16.55 -0.10
CA ALA A 107 14.53 -17.00 0.19
C ALA A 107 14.61 -17.84 1.47
N GLN A 108 13.82 -17.50 2.51
CA GLN A 108 13.74 -18.26 3.77
C GLN A 108 13.00 -19.59 3.60
N ALA A 109 11.85 -19.58 2.91
CA ALA A 109 11.08 -20.78 2.61
C ALA A 109 11.88 -21.75 1.70
N GLY A 110 12.69 -21.20 0.80
CA GLY A 110 13.62 -21.96 -0.03
C GLY A 110 14.87 -22.44 0.70
N GLN A 111 15.08 -22.12 1.99
CA GLN A 111 16.27 -22.58 2.70
C GLN A 111 16.19 -24.08 2.99
N PRO A 112 17.17 -24.88 2.53
CA PRO A 112 17.25 -26.31 2.83
C PRO A 112 17.22 -26.61 4.33
N LYS A 113 17.68 -25.69 5.19
CA LYS A 113 17.73 -25.89 6.65
C LYS A 113 16.35 -25.89 7.32
N VAL A 114 15.40 -25.06 6.87
CA VAL A 114 14.03 -25.04 7.43
C VAL A 114 13.28 -26.28 6.97
N ALA A 115 13.35 -26.61 5.68
CA ALA A 115 12.80 -27.84 5.13
C ALA A 115 13.39 -29.08 5.80
N LEU A 116 14.71 -29.11 6.04
CA LEU A 116 15.41 -30.18 6.74
C LEU A 116 14.96 -30.31 8.20
N ALA A 117 14.78 -29.19 8.92
CA ALA A 117 14.30 -29.22 10.30
C ALA A 117 12.87 -29.79 10.40
N ILE A 118 11.98 -29.40 9.48
CA ILE A 118 10.61 -29.94 9.42
C ILE A 118 10.64 -31.43 9.10
N ALA A 119 11.39 -31.85 8.08
CA ALA A 119 11.53 -33.26 7.71
C ALA A 119 12.13 -34.09 8.85
N ALA A 120 13.15 -33.57 9.55
CA ALA A 120 13.76 -34.21 10.71
C ALA A 120 12.77 -34.33 11.88
N SER A 121 11.96 -33.30 12.16
CA SER A 121 10.93 -33.35 13.21
C SER A 121 9.81 -34.34 12.88
N ALA A 122 9.34 -34.39 11.63
CA ALA A 122 8.35 -35.35 11.18
C ALA A 122 8.87 -36.79 11.30
N LEU A 123 10.10 -37.04 10.82
CA LEU A 123 10.78 -38.33 10.94
C LEU A 123 10.95 -38.75 12.41
N LYS A 124 11.39 -37.83 13.27
CA LYS A 124 11.49 -38.08 14.72
C LYS A 124 10.13 -38.42 15.33
N ALA A 125 9.07 -37.68 15.02
CA ALA A 125 7.75 -37.96 15.56
C ALA A 125 7.19 -39.32 15.13
N ALA A 126 7.49 -39.76 13.90
CA ALA A 126 7.12 -41.08 13.41
C ALA A 126 7.91 -42.20 14.13
N LEU A 127 9.23 -42.00 14.30
CA LEU A 127 10.09 -42.89 15.09
C LEU A 127 9.64 -43.00 16.54
N ASP A 128 9.31 -41.88 17.19
CA ASP A 128 8.87 -41.85 18.59
C ASP A 128 7.53 -42.61 18.77
N ARG A 129 6.67 -42.66 17.74
CA ARG A 129 5.43 -43.45 17.75
C ARG A 129 5.62 -44.91 17.33
N GLY A 130 6.77 -45.28 16.79
CA GLY A 130 7.04 -46.63 16.29
C GLY A 130 6.25 -47.04 15.07
N ALA A 131 5.53 -46.12 14.42
CA ALA A 131 4.79 -46.39 13.20
C ALA A 131 5.74 -46.47 11.99
N PRO A 132 5.34 -47.09 10.85
CA PRO A 132 6.06 -46.95 9.59
C PRO A 132 6.32 -45.48 9.23
N PHE A 133 7.50 -45.20 8.69
CA PHE A 133 8.01 -43.83 8.47
C PHE A 133 8.74 -43.66 7.14
N ALA A 134 8.47 -44.54 6.16
CA ALA A 134 9.11 -44.52 4.84
C ALA A 134 8.94 -43.19 4.10
N ALA A 135 7.75 -42.58 4.17
CA ALA A 135 7.47 -41.30 3.52
C ALA A 135 8.29 -40.15 4.14
N GLU A 136 8.41 -40.11 5.46
CA GLU A 136 9.21 -39.13 6.18
C GLU A 136 10.72 -39.32 5.91
N LEU A 137 11.19 -40.57 5.82
CA LEU A 137 12.58 -40.90 5.49
C LEU A 137 12.91 -40.52 4.03
N GLU A 138 12.00 -40.75 3.08
CA GLU A 138 12.16 -40.32 1.69
C GLU A 138 12.23 -38.79 1.60
N THR A 139 11.34 -38.09 2.30
CA THR A 139 11.33 -36.61 2.37
C THR A 139 12.64 -36.07 2.97
N PHE A 140 13.12 -36.66 4.06
CA PHE A 140 14.40 -36.30 4.67
C PHE A 140 15.59 -36.60 3.73
N THR A 141 15.56 -37.73 3.02
CA THR A 141 16.58 -38.13 2.03
C THR A 141 16.61 -37.19 0.82
N ALA A 142 15.45 -36.74 0.35
CA ALA A 142 15.35 -35.80 -0.78
C ALA A 142 16.02 -34.45 -0.46
N ILE A 143 15.99 -34.03 0.82
CA ILE A 143 16.55 -32.75 1.27
C ILE A 143 18.03 -32.91 1.70
N SER A 144 18.40 -34.05 2.32
CA SER A 144 19.74 -34.32 2.82
C SER A 144 20.22 -35.75 2.49
N PRO A 145 20.50 -36.05 1.21
CA PRO A 145 20.77 -37.43 0.75
C PRO A 145 22.04 -38.05 1.34
N GLY A 146 22.97 -37.23 1.85
CA GLY A 146 24.23 -37.67 2.46
C GLY A 146 24.19 -37.87 3.98
N ALA A 147 23.02 -37.77 4.61
CA ALA A 147 22.91 -37.95 6.06
C ALA A 147 23.22 -39.40 6.45
N PRO A 148 24.19 -39.66 7.35
CA PRO A 148 24.64 -41.01 7.68
C PRO A 148 23.53 -41.87 8.33
N GLU A 149 22.53 -41.23 8.95
CA GLU A 149 21.41 -41.88 9.62
C GLU A 149 20.46 -42.57 8.62
N ILE A 150 20.42 -42.14 7.35
CA ILE A 150 19.51 -42.70 6.33
C ILE A 150 19.75 -44.20 6.13
N ALA A 151 21.02 -44.60 6.05
CA ALA A 151 21.39 -45.99 5.86
C ALA A 151 20.96 -46.86 7.06
N ALA A 152 21.05 -46.32 8.28
CA ALA A 152 20.67 -47.01 9.50
C ALA A 152 19.14 -47.12 9.66
N LEU A 153 18.39 -46.12 9.21
CA LEU A 153 16.93 -46.06 9.36
C LEU A 153 16.16 -46.83 8.28
N ARG A 154 16.72 -46.95 7.07
CA ARG A 154 16.07 -47.58 5.91
C ARG A 154 15.52 -49.00 6.16
N PRO A 155 16.20 -49.92 6.88
CA PRO A 155 15.67 -51.26 7.14
C PRO A 155 14.38 -51.30 7.99
N TYR A 156 14.13 -50.25 8.77
CA TYR A 156 13.01 -50.16 9.70
C TYR A 156 11.83 -49.36 9.13
N ALA A 157 12.03 -48.63 8.04
CA ALA A 157 11.10 -47.63 7.53
C ALA A 157 9.69 -48.17 7.21
N GLU A 158 9.61 -49.39 6.67
CA GLU A 158 8.33 -50.05 6.31
C GLU A 158 7.59 -50.64 7.52
N LYS A 159 8.32 -51.01 8.57
CA LYS A 159 7.77 -51.75 9.73
C LYS A 159 7.62 -50.87 10.98
N GLY A 160 8.30 -49.73 11.02
CA GLY A 160 8.48 -48.93 12.22
C GLY A 160 9.60 -49.46 13.11
N VAL A 161 9.83 -48.77 14.23
CA VAL A 161 10.81 -49.16 15.26
C VAL A 161 10.08 -49.60 16.53
N PRO A 162 10.63 -50.57 17.28
CA PRO A 162 10.09 -50.92 18.60
C PRO A 162 10.12 -49.70 19.54
N THR A 163 8.99 -49.38 20.18
CA THR A 163 8.91 -48.30 21.18
C THR A 163 8.90 -48.89 22.59
N ARG A 164 9.29 -48.08 23.58
CA ARG A 164 9.29 -48.48 25.00
C ARG A 164 7.88 -48.61 25.62
N SER A 165 6.82 -48.47 24.82
CA SER A 165 5.43 -48.57 25.26
C SER A 165 4.86 -50.00 25.15
N GLU A 166 5.69 -50.99 24.82
CA GLU A 166 5.46 -52.43 25.03
C GLU A 166 6.44 -53.02 26.06
#